data_AF-A0A6A2Z2X3-F1
#
_entry.id   AF-A0A6A2Z2X3-F1
#
_cell.length_a   1.000
_cell.length_b   1.000
_cell.length_c   1.000
_cell.angle_alpha   90.00
_cell.angle_beta   90.00
_cell.angle_gamma   90.00
#
_symmetry.space_group_name_H-M   'P 1'
#
loop_
_entity.id
_entity.type
_entity.pdbx_description
1 polymer ?
#
loop_
_entity_poly.entity_id
_entity_poly.type
_entity_poly.pdbx_seq_one_letter_code
_entity_poly.pdbx_strand_id
1 'polypeptide(L)'
;MFRTTTSKAGISQGRFVLPHSLRNQVSDLQTKVGILLEQLRGSSAESKAVASFSDQLLHIALSLDKFAESLSGSYDNSSGMNEVSAVDENFSDHEESKIEQGSDTHRFNSGELHKYTALKLNRLIGKKNFLGVEAISPSVGLTCASMASNVDRFMDYKIYRMCSDDWDIAQKVMISGCDPLPRRRCFSKTPPRFSKPLPINSSLWSQPTDTNILWSRYKCKDYSCLVSNETLGKRGFFKCSNCFDLSKRGWEILTNESTSAEFTIDKVLRLKPVEIRIGLDFSPTTGTFAALMKERNVTIASATLNLGAPFNEVIALRGLLPLYLSIGSRLPFFDNTLDIIHSTLFLDGWIGLDLLQFVLFDWDRVLRPRGLLWVDRFFCKRDDLKIYLDEFSRLHYKKLLWRIVPKTDRLEDELYFSAVLEKPLGS
;
A
#
# COMPACT_ATOMS: atom_id res chain seq x y z
N MET A 1 58.06 44.89 -6.59
CA MET A 1 56.62 45.09 -6.86
C MET A 1 56.04 43.75 -7.28
N PHE A 2 55.12 43.23 -6.46
CA PHE A 2 54.25 42.05 -6.62
C PHE A 2 54.75 40.82 -7.41
N ARG A 3 55.01 39.72 -6.69
CA ARG A 3 54.86 38.37 -7.24
C ARG A 3 54.02 37.54 -6.26
N THR A 4 52.88 37.09 -6.76
CA THR A 4 51.83 36.34 -6.10
C THR A 4 52.35 34.97 -5.67
N THR A 5 52.33 34.68 -4.36
CA THR A 5 52.68 33.37 -3.79
C THR A 5 51.46 32.47 -3.73
N THR A 6 51.49 31.38 -4.48
CA THR A 6 50.59 30.23 -4.38
C THR A 6 50.95 29.40 -3.15
N SER A 7 50.06 29.34 -2.17
CA SER A 7 50.15 28.42 -1.03
C SER A 7 49.41 27.11 -1.35
N LYS A 8 50.17 26.03 -1.55
CA LYS A 8 49.66 24.65 -1.56
C LYS A 8 49.32 24.23 -0.12
N ALA A 9 48.05 23.99 0.19
CA ALA A 9 47.68 23.23 1.37
C ALA A 9 47.86 21.73 1.08
N GLY A 10 48.81 21.10 1.75
CA GLY A 10 49.02 19.65 1.69
C GLY A 10 47.95 18.92 2.50
N ILE A 11 47.27 17.96 1.87
CA ILE A 11 46.44 16.97 2.57
C ILE A 11 47.38 15.87 3.03
N SER A 12 47.59 15.76 4.34
CA SER A 12 48.24 14.59 4.93
C SER A 12 47.34 13.37 4.77
N GLN A 13 47.73 12.42 3.92
CA GLN A 13 47.11 11.09 3.89
C GLN A 13 47.43 10.35 5.19
N GLY A 14 46.53 10.43 6.17
CA GLY A 14 46.53 9.49 7.29
C GLY A 14 46.25 8.09 6.75
N ARG A 15 47.22 7.18 6.83
CA ARG A 15 47.00 5.76 6.54
C ARG A 15 46.02 5.21 7.57
N PHE A 16 44.78 4.97 7.15
CA PHE A 16 43.79 4.25 7.95
C PHE A 16 44.25 2.78 8.05
N VAL A 17 44.75 2.38 9.21
CA VAL A 17 45.16 1.00 9.47
C VAL A 17 43.96 0.28 10.10
N LEU A 18 43.25 -0.52 9.29
CA LEU A 18 42.14 -1.33 9.77
C LEU A 18 42.56 -2.20 10.98
N PRO A 19 41.77 -2.23 12.07
CA PRO A 19 41.97 -3.13 13.20
C PRO A 19 42.17 -4.58 12.74
N HIS A 20 43.01 -5.35 13.45
CA HIS A 20 43.36 -6.73 13.05
C HIS A 20 42.12 -7.64 12.89
N SER A 21 41.08 -7.43 13.71
CA SER A 21 39.82 -8.19 13.59
C SER A 21 39.09 -7.91 12.28
N LEU A 22 39.01 -6.66 11.86
CA LEU A 22 38.38 -6.24 10.60
C LEU A 22 39.20 -6.71 9.40
N ARG A 23 40.53 -6.72 9.51
CA ARG A 23 41.43 -7.24 8.46
C ARG A 23 41.26 -8.74 8.26
N ASN A 24 41.07 -9.50 9.35
CA ASN A 24 40.80 -10.93 9.30
C ASN A 24 39.42 -11.24 8.70
N GLN A 25 38.40 -10.42 9.02
CA GLN A 25 37.07 -10.54 8.42
C GLN A 25 37.08 -10.27 6.91
N VAL A 26 37.83 -9.26 6.45
CA VAL A 26 38.01 -8.99 5.02
C VAL A 26 38.74 -10.14 4.34
N SER A 27 39.79 -10.69 4.96
CA SER A 27 40.52 -11.84 4.42
C SER A 27 39.64 -13.08 4.30
N ASP A 28 38.81 -13.38 5.30
CA ASP A 28 37.89 -14.53 5.29
C ASP A 28 36.83 -14.39 4.19
N LEU A 29 36.29 -13.17 4.00
CA LEU A 29 35.39 -12.85 2.90
C LEU A 29 36.05 -13.03 1.53
N GLN A 30 37.29 -12.57 1.37
CA GLN A 30 38.04 -12.72 0.13
C GLN A 30 38.30 -14.20 -0.20
N THR A 31 38.62 -15.02 0.79
CA THR A 31 38.79 -16.48 0.61
C THR A 31 37.48 -17.16 0.21
N LYS A 32 36.36 -16.82 0.85
CA LYS A 32 35.03 -17.38 0.50
C LYS A 32 34.61 -17.01 -0.92
N VAL A 33 34.84 -15.76 -1.34
CA VAL A 33 34.58 -15.31 -2.71
C VAL A 33 35.50 -16.03 -3.72
N GLY A 34 36.77 -16.26 -3.38
CA GLY A 34 37.71 -17.00 -4.22
C GLY A 34 37.26 -18.44 -4.49
N ILE A 35 36.83 -19.17 -3.46
CA ILE A 35 36.33 -20.55 -3.57
C ILE A 35 35.08 -20.61 -4.46
N LEU A 36 34.18 -19.65 -4.32
CA LEU A 36 32.97 -19.55 -5.13
C LEU A 36 33.25 -19.30 -6.61
N LEU A 37 34.24 -18.45 -6.92
CA LEU A 37 34.65 -18.18 -8.29
C LEU A 37 35.29 -19.40 -8.97
N GLU A 38 36.00 -20.25 -8.22
CA GLU A 38 36.51 -21.53 -8.72
C GLU A 38 35.39 -22.54 -8.97
N GLN A 39 34.41 -22.64 -8.06
CA GLN A 39 33.24 -23.51 -8.23
C GLN A 39 32.41 -23.14 -9.47
N LEU A 40 32.25 -21.84 -9.73
CA LEU A 40 31.58 -21.31 -10.94
C LEU A 40 32.31 -21.64 -12.23
N ARG A 41 33.65 -21.68 -12.23
CA ARG A 41 34.46 -22.00 -13.42
C ARG A 41 34.47 -23.50 -13.72
N GLY A 42 34.18 -24.35 -12.75
CA GLY A 42 34.17 -25.81 -12.89
C GLY A 42 32.80 -26.43 -13.22
N SER A 43 31.68 -25.71 -13.01
CA SER A 43 30.34 -26.28 -13.15
C SER A 43 29.75 -26.06 -14.56
N SER A 44 29.59 -27.12 -15.35
CA SER A 44 28.64 -27.12 -16.47
C SER A 44 27.21 -27.26 -15.92
N ALA A 45 26.25 -26.69 -16.65
CA ALA A 45 24.90 -26.37 -16.19
C ALA A 45 24.12 -27.52 -15.51
N GLU A 46 23.99 -27.46 -14.17
CA GLU A 46 22.95 -28.14 -13.41
C GLU A 46 22.39 -27.24 -12.29
N SER A 47 21.06 -27.28 -12.08
CA SER A 47 20.31 -26.33 -11.24
C SER A 47 20.66 -26.34 -9.75
N LYS A 48 21.24 -27.44 -9.25
CA LYS A 48 21.72 -27.54 -7.86
C LYS A 48 22.94 -26.67 -7.58
N ALA A 49 23.83 -26.48 -8.56
CA ALA A 49 24.99 -25.59 -8.41
C ALA A 49 24.55 -24.13 -8.28
N VAL A 50 23.51 -23.72 -9.02
CA VAL A 50 22.95 -22.35 -8.99
C VAL A 50 22.25 -22.05 -7.66
N ALA A 51 21.53 -23.01 -7.09
CA ALA A 51 20.89 -22.85 -5.78
C ALA A 51 21.92 -22.75 -4.64
N SER A 52 22.94 -23.62 -4.63
CA SER A 52 24.05 -23.54 -3.67
C SER A 52 24.84 -22.24 -3.82
N PHE A 53 25.04 -21.77 -5.05
CA PHE A 53 25.72 -20.52 -5.33
C PHE A 53 24.93 -19.30 -4.82
N SER A 54 23.61 -19.31 -5.00
CA SER A 54 22.72 -18.24 -4.54
C SER A 54 22.68 -18.14 -3.01
N ASP A 55 22.68 -19.28 -2.32
CA ASP A 55 22.70 -19.34 -0.85
C ASP A 55 24.03 -18.84 -0.27
N GLN A 56 25.15 -19.19 -0.91
CA GLN A 56 26.47 -18.73 -0.50
C GLN A 56 26.70 -17.23 -0.80
N LEU A 57 26.12 -16.70 -1.89
CA LEU A 57 26.09 -15.26 -2.15
C LEU A 57 25.30 -14.49 -1.09
N LEU A 58 24.18 -15.04 -0.62
CA LEU A 58 23.39 -14.44 0.45
C LEU A 58 24.18 -14.37 1.77
N HIS A 59 24.92 -15.43 2.10
CA HIS A 59 25.80 -15.44 3.27
C HIS A 59 26.93 -14.41 3.20
N ILE A 60 27.47 -14.16 2.01
CA ILE A 60 28.49 -13.12 1.78
C ILE A 60 27.87 -11.73 1.92
N ALA A 61 26.68 -11.49 1.37
CA ALA A 61 25.97 -10.22 1.49
C ALA A 61 25.68 -9.89 2.96
N LEU A 62 25.21 -10.86 3.74
CA LEU A 62 24.96 -10.69 5.18
C LEU A 62 26.25 -10.41 5.98
N SER A 63 27.37 -11.01 5.57
CA SER A 63 28.66 -10.80 6.22
C SER A 63 29.28 -9.43 5.87
N LEU A 64 29.03 -8.91 4.66
CA LEU A 64 29.38 -7.55 4.24
C LEU A 64 28.57 -6.49 4.99
N ASP A 65 27.28 -6.73 5.22
CA ASP A 65 26.42 -5.85 6.01
C ASP A 65 26.93 -5.76 7.46
N LYS A 66 27.25 -6.90 8.07
CA LYS A 66 27.84 -6.96 9.41
C LYS A 66 29.20 -6.25 9.50
N PHE A 67 29.98 -6.30 8.42
CA PHE A 67 31.24 -5.57 8.33
C PHE A 67 31.03 -4.04 8.22
N ALA A 68 30.02 -3.60 7.48
CA ALA A 68 29.64 -2.19 7.38
C ALA A 68 29.11 -1.62 8.71
N GLU A 69 28.34 -2.41 9.47
CA GLU A 69 27.91 -2.06 10.83
C GLU A 69 29.10 -1.93 11.80
N SER A 70 30.08 -2.83 11.71
CA SER A 70 31.28 -2.80 12.56
C SER A 70 32.19 -1.59 12.27
N LEU A 71 32.20 -1.13 11.01
CA LEU A 71 32.91 0.10 10.59
C LEU A 71 32.21 1.38 11.05
N SER A 72 30.87 1.38 11.10
CA SER A 72 30.08 2.53 11.55
C SER A 72 30.10 2.69 13.08
N GLY A 73 30.07 1.58 13.84
CA GLY A 73 30.22 1.63 15.30
C GLY A 73 31.59 2.13 15.79
N SER A 74 32.62 2.10 14.93
CA SER A 74 33.94 2.64 15.26
C SER A 74 34.04 4.17 15.13
N TYR A 75 33.01 4.84 14.59
CA TYR A 75 32.98 6.29 14.34
C TYR A 75 32.26 7.11 15.42
N ASP A 76 31.46 6.50 16.31
CA ASP A 76 30.55 7.22 17.21
C ASP A 76 31.03 7.41 18.67
N ASN A 77 32.27 7.05 18.99
CA ASN A 77 32.80 7.21 20.35
C ASN A 77 33.39 8.61 20.64
N SER A 78 32.61 9.68 20.39
CA SER A 78 32.95 11.00 20.94
C SER A 78 31.73 11.91 21.20
N SER A 79 31.20 11.87 22.42
CA SER A 79 30.84 13.02 23.29
C SER A 79 29.68 12.65 24.22
N GLY A 80 29.86 12.92 25.52
CA GLY A 80 29.05 12.37 26.60
C GLY A 80 28.21 13.36 27.41
N MET A 81 27.34 12.73 28.22
CA MET A 81 26.95 12.98 29.63
C MET A 81 26.05 14.17 30.07
N ASN A 82 25.05 13.77 30.88
CA ASN A 82 24.35 14.39 32.05
C ASN A 82 22.95 15.01 31.85
N GLU A 83 21.98 14.98 32.78
CA GLU A 83 21.64 14.17 33.98
C GLU A 83 20.24 14.64 34.49
N VAL A 84 19.24 13.75 34.54
CA VAL A 84 18.19 13.49 35.57
C VAL A 84 17.42 14.64 36.30
N SER A 85 16.08 14.54 36.33
CA SER A 85 15.27 14.56 37.58
C SER A 85 13.85 13.99 37.37
N ALA A 86 13.37 13.28 38.39
CA ALA A 86 12.19 12.42 38.41
C ALA A 86 11.02 13.02 39.22
N VAL A 87 9.78 12.60 38.94
CA VAL A 87 8.67 12.53 39.91
C VAL A 87 7.75 11.35 39.54
N ASP A 88 7.56 10.44 40.50
CA ASP A 88 6.69 9.25 40.49
C ASP A 88 5.19 9.61 40.60
N GLU A 89 4.33 8.81 39.94
CA GLU A 89 3.05 8.37 40.53
C GLU A 89 2.75 6.91 40.12
N ASN A 90 2.61 6.05 41.13
CA ASN A 90 2.34 4.62 41.07
C ASN A 90 0.90 4.30 40.64
N PHE A 91 0.75 3.36 39.71
CA PHE A 91 -0.37 2.40 39.69
C PHE A 91 0.20 1.00 39.41
N SER A 92 -0.21 0.05 40.24
CA SER A 92 0.31 -1.31 40.33
C SER A 92 -0.06 -2.18 39.12
N ASP A 93 0.93 -2.66 38.37
CA ASP A 93 0.76 -3.65 37.31
C ASP A 93 1.46 -4.98 37.64
N HIS A 94 0.80 -6.05 37.20
CA HIS A 94 1.26 -7.43 37.28
C HIS A 94 2.45 -7.68 36.34
N GLU A 95 3.52 -8.25 36.91
CA GLU A 95 4.70 -8.89 36.28
C GLU A 95 4.91 -8.67 34.77
N GLU A 96 5.45 -7.50 34.40
CA GLU A 96 6.24 -7.38 33.17
C GLU A 96 7.71 -7.73 33.45
N SER A 97 8.22 -8.68 32.67
CA SER A 97 9.62 -9.11 32.69
C SER A 97 10.57 -7.93 32.46
N LYS A 98 11.58 -7.80 33.33
CA LYS A 98 12.67 -6.83 33.25
C LYS A 98 13.32 -6.83 31.86
N ILE A 99 13.23 -5.71 31.16
CA ILE A 99 14.03 -5.43 29.95
C ILE A 99 15.30 -4.70 30.40
N GLU A 100 16.45 -5.32 30.18
CA GLU A 100 17.77 -4.68 30.36
C GLU A 100 17.95 -3.59 29.28
N GLN A 101 18.25 -2.37 29.70
CA GLN A 101 18.61 -1.29 28.80
C GLN A 101 20.02 -1.51 28.23
N GLY A 102 20.10 -1.89 26.95
CA GLY A 102 21.36 -1.95 26.21
C GLY A 102 21.15 -2.24 24.73
N SER A 103 21.00 -1.19 23.91
CA SER A 103 21.03 -1.25 22.42
C SER A 103 20.25 -2.43 21.81
N ASP A 104 18.99 -2.59 22.19
CA ASP A 104 18.14 -3.67 21.71
C ASP A 104 17.58 -3.35 20.31
N THR A 105 18.08 -4.05 19.29
CA THR A 105 17.24 -4.33 18.12
C THR A 105 16.15 -5.28 18.59
N HIS A 106 15.01 -4.74 19.02
CA HIS A 106 13.84 -5.55 19.37
C HIS A 106 13.45 -6.43 18.18
N ARG A 107 13.85 -7.70 18.22
CA ARG A 107 13.50 -8.69 17.20
C ARG A 107 12.20 -9.36 17.61
N PHE A 108 11.22 -9.32 16.73
CA PHE A 108 10.04 -10.16 16.86
C PHE A 108 10.47 -11.62 16.82
N ASN A 109 9.88 -12.47 17.67
CA ASN A 109 10.15 -13.92 17.67
C ASN A 109 9.09 -14.72 16.88
N SER A 110 7.96 -14.09 16.55
CA SER A 110 6.86 -14.75 15.83
C SER A 110 7.17 -14.86 14.33
N GLY A 111 7.24 -16.09 13.83
CA GLY A 111 7.41 -16.37 12.40
C GLY A 111 6.31 -15.73 11.53
N GLU A 112 5.07 -15.69 12.03
CA GLU A 112 3.97 -15.05 11.32
C GLU A 112 4.12 -13.52 11.30
N LEU A 113 4.63 -12.93 12.38
CA LEU A 113 4.91 -11.50 12.40
C LEU A 113 6.05 -11.11 11.44
N HIS A 114 7.07 -11.96 11.29
CA HIS A 114 8.08 -11.76 10.25
C HIS A 114 7.49 -11.80 8.85
N LYS A 115 6.61 -12.78 8.56
CA LYS A 115 5.90 -12.82 7.27
C LYS A 115 5.03 -11.59 7.05
N TYR A 116 4.27 -11.17 8.06
CA TYR A 116 3.42 -9.99 7.97
C TYR A 116 4.24 -8.74 7.68
N THR A 117 5.32 -8.50 8.44
CA THR A 117 6.17 -7.30 8.36
C THR A 117 7.08 -7.24 7.13
N ALA A 118 7.30 -8.37 6.45
CA ALA A 118 8.06 -8.41 5.21
C ALA A 118 7.37 -7.62 4.08
N LEU A 119 8.17 -7.05 3.18
CA LEU A 119 7.68 -6.42 1.95
C LEU A 119 6.95 -7.45 1.07
N LYS A 120 5.79 -7.09 0.55
CA LYS A 120 5.02 -7.93 -0.36
C LYS A 120 5.33 -7.54 -1.80
N LEU A 121 6.15 -8.34 -2.48
CA LEU A 121 6.56 -8.09 -3.86
C LEU A 121 5.36 -8.14 -4.83
N ASN A 122 5.40 -7.30 -5.86
CA ASN A 122 4.46 -7.42 -6.98
C ASN A 122 4.65 -8.75 -7.74
N ARG A 123 3.62 -9.19 -8.46
CA ARG A 123 3.66 -10.44 -9.27
C ARG A 123 4.82 -10.47 -10.27
N LEU A 124 5.13 -9.32 -10.86
CA LEU A 124 6.26 -9.11 -11.75
C LEU A 124 7.39 -8.40 -10.98
N ILE A 125 8.46 -9.14 -10.69
CA ILE A 125 9.61 -8.65 -9.92
C ILE A 125 10.27 -7.46 -10.64
N GLY A 126 10.59 -6.41 -9.89
CA GLY A 126 11.21 -5.18 -10.41
C GLY A 126 10.27 -4.29 -11.23
N LYS A 127 8.98 -4.62 -11.34
CA LYS A 127 7.97 -3.75 -11.97
C LYS A 127 7.18 -3.00 -10.91
N LYS A 128 7.03 -1.69 -11.13
CA LYS A 128 6.18 -0.83 -10.30
C LYS A 128 4.70 -1.09 -10.59
N ASN A 129 3.90 -1.20 -9.53
CA ASN A 129 2.45 -1.26 -9.63
C ASN A 129 1.86 0.16 -9.83
N PHE A 130 0.53 0.25 -9.81
CA PHE A 130 -0.15 1.52 -10.05
C PHE A 130 0.05 2.58 -8.95
N LEU A 131 0.53 2.18 -7.78
CA LEU A 131 0.93 3.07 -6.68
C LEU A 131 2.36 3.62 -6.87
N GLY A 132 3.07 3.17 -7.91
CA GLY A 132 4.44 3.59 -8.21
C GLY A 132 5.52 2.85 -7.41
N VAL A 133 5.18 1.73 -6.77
CA VAL A 133 6.08 0.94 -5.91
C VAL A 133 6.24 -0.49 -6.42
N GLU A 134 7.40 -1.10 -6.15
CA GLU A 134 7.75 -2.48 -6.56
C GLU A 134 7.29 -3.53 -5.55
N ALA A 135 6.99 -3.09 -4.33
CA ALA A 135 6.46 -3.89 -3.25
C ALA A 135 5.53 -3.06 -2.38
N ILE A 136 4.56 -3.71 -1.75
CA ILE A 136 3.69 -3.11 -0.76
C ILE A 136 4.28 -3.33 0.64
N SER A 137 4.30 -2.25 1.43
CA SER A 137 4.72 -2.28 2.82
C SER A 137 3.51 -2.47 3.75
N PRO A 138 3.62 -3.32 4.79
CA PRO A 138 2.58 -3.49 5.79
C PRO A 138 2.53 -2.30 6.77
N SER A 139 1.38 -2.10 7.43
CA SER A 139 1.11 -0.96 8.31
C SER A 139 1.64 -1.10 9.76
N VAL A 140 2.87 -1.61 9.95
CA VAL A 140 3.51 -1.76 11.29
C VAL A 140 4.66 -0.75 11.51
N GLY A 141 4.84 0.21 10.59
CA GLY A 141 5.77 1.33 10.79
C GLY A 141 7.27 0.97 10.70
N LEU A 142 7.65 -0.31 10.64
CA LEU A 142 9.04 -0.74 10.47
C LEU A 142 9.68 -0.14 9.21
N THR A 143 8.94 -0.15 8.11
CA THR A 143 9.35 0.47 6.85
C THR A 143 9.22 2.00 6.89
N CYS A 144 8.48 2.56 7.85
CA CYS A 144 8.37 3.99 8.02
C CYS A 144 9.70 4.61 8.47
N ALA A 145 10.44 3.92 9.34
CA ALA A 145 11.75 4.36 9.79
C ALA A 145 12.76 4.53 8.64
N SER A 146 12.68 3.69 7.60
CA SER A 146 13.55 3.82 6.41
C SER A 146 13.18 5.00 5.50
N MET A 147 12.10 5.72 5.80
CA MET A 147 11.66 6.92 5.09
C MET A 147 11.89 8.22 5.87
N ALA A 148 12.79 8.23 6.85
CA ALA A 148 13.04 9.35 7.76
C ALA A 148 12.89 10.74 7.10
N SER A 149 13.61 11.02 6.01
CA SER A 149 13.53 12.33 5.32
C SER A 149 12.13 12.72 4.82
N ASN A 150 11.34 11.79 4.28
CA ASN A 150 9.96 12.11 3.85
C ASN A 150 9.03 12.26 5.05
N VAL A 151 9.24 11.47 6.12
CA VAL A 151 8.48 11.53 7.36
C VAL A 151 8.76 12.85 8.09
N ASP A 152 10.03 13.25 8.21
CA ASP A 152 10.44 14.53 8.80
C ASP A 152 9.81 15.69 8.04
N ARG A 153 9.85 15.67 6.70
CA ARG A 153 9.19 16.68 5.87
C ARG A 153 7.67 16.71 6.07
N PHE A 154 7.04 15.55 6.27
CA PHE A 154 5.62 15.46 6.59
C PHE A 154 5.32 15.89 8.04
N MET A 155 6.26 15.77 8.96
CA MET A 155 6.09 16.14 10.36
C MET A 155 6.57 17.56 10.69
N ASP A 156 7.20 18.25 9.75
CA ASP A 156 7.60 19.67 9.83
C ASP A 156 6.38 20.60 9.73
N TYR A 157 5.50 20.52 10.72
CA TYR A 157 4.37 21.42 10.90
C TYR A 157 4.41 22.07 12.27
N LYS A 158 3.83 23.27 12.36
CA LYS A 158 3.70 23.96 13.64
C LYS A 158 2.42 23.52 14.34
N ILE A 159 2.55 23.09 15.59
CA ILE A 159 1.42 22.73 16.44
C ILE A 159 0.44 23.91 16.52
N TYR A 160 -0.87 23.63 16.46
CA TYR A 160 -1.96 24.62 16.44
C TYR A 160 -1.90 25.63 15.27
N ARG A 161 -1.20 25.29 14.17
CA ARG A 161 -1.22 26.06 12.92
C ARG A 161 -1.85 25.24 11.80
N MET A 162 -2.00 25.84 10.62
CA MET A 162 -2.45 25.11 9.43
C MET A 162 -1.40 24.07 9.03
N CYS A 163 -1.85 22.87 8.69
CA CYS A 163 -0.99 21.84 8.13
C CYS A 163 -0.47 22.28 6.74
N SER A 164 0.71 21.78 6.39
CA SER A 164 1.24 21.90 5.04
C SER A 164 0.31 21.27 4.01
N ASP A 165 0.34 21.81 2.79
CA ASP A 165 -0.45 21.32 1.66
C ASP A 165 0.36 20.27 0.88
N ASP A 166 0.30 19.05 1.38
CA ASP A 166 1.22 17.96 1.03
C ASP A 166 0.58 16.56 1.09
N TRP A 167 -0.66 16.44 0.59
CA TRP A 167 -1.33 15.14 0.48
C TRP A 167 -0.49 14.12 -0.31
N ASP A 168 0.31 14.57 -1.27
CA ASP A 168 1.18 13.74 -2.10
C ASP A 168 2.33 13.11 -1.29
N ILE A 169 2.92 13.87 -0.36
CA ILE A 169 3.90 13.34 0.61
C ILE A 169 3.20 12.37 1.57
N ALA A 170 2.03 12.76 2.09
CA ALA A 170 1.23 11.94 3.01
C ALA A 170 0.94 10.56 2.39
N GLN A 171 0.47 10.53 1.14
CA GLN A 171 0.22 9.30 0.41
C GLN A 171 1.50 8.48 0.19
N LYS A 172 2.60 9.16 -0.17
CA LYS A 172 3.89 8.50 -0.42
C LYS A 172 4.39 7.76 0.82
N VAL A 173 4.38 8.40 1.99
CA VAL A 173 4.82 7.74 3.22
C VAL A 173 3.85 6.64 3.67
N MET A 174 2.55 6.82 3.48
CA MET A 174 1.54 5.82 3.78
C MET A 174 1.70 4.54 2.92
N ILE A 175 1.90 4.68 1.59
CA ILE A 175 2.13 3.53 0.68
C ILE A 175 3.38 2.74 1.09
N SER A 176 4.36 3.42 1.66
CA SER A 176 5.60 2.84 2.16
C SER A 176 5.53 2.36 3.61
N GLY A 177 4.34 2.27 4.21
CA GLY A 177 4.09 1.63 5.51
C GLY A 177 4.09 2.57 6.72
N CYS A 178 4.11 3.90 6.51
CA CYS A 178 3.80 4.88 7.55
C CYS A 178 2.29 5.05 7.74
N ASP A 179 1.58 3.96 8.04
CA ASP A 179 0.13 3.97 8.26
C ASP A 179 -0.19 3.36 9.64
N PRO A 180 -1.00 4.01 10.51
CA PRO A 180 -1.63 5.33 10.34
C PRO A 180 -0.62 6.49 10.26
N LEU A 181 -0.97 7.55 9.52
CA LEU A 181 -0.17 8.75 9.43
C LEU A 181 -0.01 9.45 10.81
N PRO A 182 1.21 9.90 11.17
CA PRO A 182 1.50 10.43 12.51
C PRO A 182 1.02 11.87 12.78
N ARG A 183 0.73 12.67 11.74
CA ARG A 183 0.36 14.10 11.88
C ARG A 183 -1.05 14.25 12.49
N ARG A 184 -1.14 14.86 13.68
CA ARG A 184 -2.43 15.06 14.40
C ARG A 184 -2.63 16.42 15.07
N ARG A 185 -1.60 17.29 15.11
CA ARG A 185 -1.62 18.52 15.93
C ARG A 185 -1.65 19.83 15.12
N CYS A 186 -2.14 19.79 13.89
CA CYS A 186 -2.36 20.96 13.04
C CYS A 186 -3.78 20.92 12.43
N PHE A 187 -4.24 22.08 11.96
CA PHE A 187 -5.55 22.22 11.32
C PHE A 187 -5.46 21.89 9.83
N SER A 188 -6.34 21.00 9.35
CA SER A 188 -6.42 20.65 7.93
C SER A 188 -6.68 21.88 7.07
N LYS A 189 -5.96 21.99 5.95
CA LYS A 189 -6.15 23.08 4.99
C LYS A 189 -7.49 22.90 4.28
N THR A 190 -8.26 23.98 4.20
CA THR A 190 -9.55 24.01 3.51
C THR A 190 -9.47 24.84 2.22
N PRO A 191 -10.31 24.57 1.22
CA PRO A 191 -10.48 25.47 0.08
C PRO A 191 -10.92 26.87 0.57
N PRO A 192 -10.42 27.96 -0.04
CA PRO A 192 -10.68 29.33 0.44
C PRO A 192 -12.13 29.78 0.27
N ARG A 193 -12.88 29.14 -0.65
CA ARG A 193 -14.27 29.47 -0.98
C ARG A 193 -15.14 28.21 -0.99
N PHE A 194 -15.23 27.56 0.16
CA PHE A 194 -16.07 26.37 0.29
C PHE A 194 -17.56 26.74 0.23
N SER A 195 -18.27 26.20 -0.76
CA SER A 195 -19.71 26.42 -0.92
C SER A 195 -20.54 25.47 -0.03
N LYS A 196 -21.78 25.86 0.27
CA LYS A 196 -22.72 25.02 1.02
C LYS A 196 -22.95 23.68 0.28
N PRO A 197 -22.88 22.52 0.97
CA PRO A 197 -23.16 21.23 0.36
C PRO A 197 -24.57 21.14 -0.25
N LEU A 198 -24.68 20.43 -1.36
CA LEU A 198 -25.97 20.08 -1.96
C LEU A 198 -26.72 19.07 -1.08
N PRO A 199 -28.06 19.02 -1.14
CA PRO A 199 -28.84 17.94 -0.53
C PRO A 199 -28.38 16.57 -1.03
N ILE A 200 -28.48 15.55 -0.19
CA ILE A 200 -27.89 14.22 -0.47
C ILE A 200 -28.32 13.63 -1.82
N ASN A 201 -29.61 13.71 -2.16
CA ASN A 201 -30.12 13.15 -3.42
C ASN A 201 -29.52 13.83 -4.65
N SER A 202 -29.21 15.13 -4.56
CA SER A 202 -28.55 15.90 -5.63
C SER A 202 -27.04 15.70 -5.62
N SER A 203 -26.40 15.65 -4.45
CA SER A 203 -24.95 15.55 -4.32
C SER A 203 -24.40 14.22 -4.84
N LEU A 204 -25.19 13.14 -4.82
CA LEU A 204 -24.75 11.82 -5.31
C LEU A 204 -24.33 11.84 -6.78
N TRP A 205 -24.95 12.68 -7.61
CA TRP A 205 -24.82 12.64 -9.07
C TRP A 205 -24.48 13.99 -9.71
N SER A 206 -24.42 15.06 -8.92
CA SER A 206 -23.98 16.36 -9.40
C SER A 206 -22.46 16.47 -9.34
N GLN A 207 -21.87 17.06 -10.37
CA GLN A 207 -20.45 17.42 -10.37
C GLN A 207 -20.16 18.37 -9.19
N PRO A 208 -19.16 18.07 -8.33
CA PRO A 208 -18.73 18.99 -7.30
C PRO A 208 -18.14 20.28 -7.89
N THR A 209 -18.35 21.41 -7.21
CA THR A 209 -17.81 22.71 -7.64
C THR A 209 -16.30 22.78 -7.46
N ASP A 210 -15.60 23.37 -8.43
CA ASP A 210 -14.13 23.48 -8.40
C ASP A 210 -13.61 24.20 -7.16
N THR A 211 -14.39 25.13 -6.60
CA THR A 211 -14.05 25.89 -5.40
C THR A 211 -14.02 25.07 -4.12
N ASN A 212 -14.61 23.87 -4.13
CA ASN A 212 -14.68 22.97 -2.99
C ASN A 212 -13.55 21.91 -3.00
N ILE A 213 -12.68 21.92 -4.01
CA ILE A 213 -11.54 21.00 -4.15
C ILE A 213 -10.23 21.79 -4.05
N LEU A 214 -9.23 21.23 -3.36
CA LEU A 214 -7.90 21.82 -3.25
C LEU A 214 -6.99 21.32 -4.38
N TRP A 215 -6.84 22.10 -5.44
CA TRP A 215 -6.16 21.69 -6.68
C TRP A 215 -4.63 21.81 -6.71
N SER A 216 -4.01 22.31 -5.64
CA SER A 216 -2.59 22.73 -5.61
C SER A 216 -1.61 21.68 -6.11
N ARG A 217 -1.79 20.42 -5.71
CA ARG A 217 -0.87 19.29 -5.97
C ARG A 217 -1.35 18.31 -7.05
N TYR A 218 -2.48 18.57 -7.69
CA TYR A 218 -2.96 17.78 -8.84
C TYR A 218 -2.48 18.36 -10.17
N LYS A 219 -2.38 17.53 -11.21
CA LYS A 219 -2.11 18.03 -12.57
C LYS A 219 -3.29 18.81 -13.12
N CYS A 220 -4.50 18.28 -12.96
CA CYS A 220 -5.73 19.02 -13.23
C CYS A 220 -5.94 20.14 -12.21
N LYS A 221 -6.52 21.26 -12.68
CA LYS A 221 -6.81 22.45 -11.87
C LYS A 221 -8.30 22.78 -11.75
N ASP A 222 -9.12 21.95 -12.39
CA ASP A 222 -10.57 21.98 -12.35
C ASP A 222 -11.10 20.59 -12.71
N TYR A 223 -12.40 20.38 -12.49
CA TYR A 223 -13.09 19.14 -12.75
C TYR A 223 -13.21 18.86 -14.24
N SER A 224 -13.30 19.91 -15.08
CA SER A 224 -13.40 19.75 -16.54
C SER A 224 -12.19 19.00 -17.10
N CYS A 225 -11.00 19.26 -16.57
CA CYS A 225 -9.78 18.52 -16.87
C CYS A 225 -9.86 17.05 -16.47
N LEU A 226 -10.62 16.68 -15.42
CA LEU A 226 -10.76 15.28 -15.01
C LEU A 226 -11.63 14.45 -15.97
N VAL A 227 -12.52 15.09 -16.74
CA VAL A 227 -13.53 14.42 -17.59
C VAL A 227 -13.35 14.65 -19.09
N SER A 228 -12.74 15.76 -19.52
CA SER A 228 -12.61 16.12 -20.95
C SER A 228 -11.72 15.17 -21.74
N ASN A 229 -12.20 14.64 -22.87
CA ASN A 229 -11.42 13.75 -23.75
C ASN A 229 -10.08 14.34 -24.21
N GLU A 230 -9.98 15.67 -24.35
CA GLU A 230 -8.77 16.38 -24.78
C GLU A 230 -7.61 16.24 -23.78
N THR A 231 -7.93 15.95 -22.52
CA THR A 231 -6.96 15.91 -21.42
C THR A 231 -6.56 14.49 -21.02
N LEU A 232 -7.06 13.46 -21.71
CA LEU A 232 -6.92 12.04 -21.31
C LEU A 232 -5.49 11.63 -20.93
N GLY A 233 -4.48 12.08 -21.68
CA GLY A 233 -3.05 11.79 -21.41
C GLY A 233 -2.35 12.74 -20.41
N LYS A 234 -3.01 13.81 -19.96
CA LYS A 234 -2.43 14.89 -19.13
C LYS A 234 -3.02 14.96 -17.72
N ARG A 235 -4.09 14.21 -17.44
CA ARG A 235 -4.83 14.20 -16.17
C ARG A 235 -4.02 13.82 -14.94
N GLY A 236 -3.01 12.97 -15.08
CA GLY A 236 -2.13 12.55 -13.98
C GLY A 236 -2.63 11.36 -13.14
N PHE A 237 -3.72 10.71 -13.53
CA PHE A 237 -4.23 9.45 -12.98
C PHE A 237 -4.60 8.48 -14.11
N PHE A 238 -4.68 7.17 -13.84
CA PHE A 238 -4.85 6.16 -14.91
C PHE A 238 -5.73 4.96 -14.56
N LYS A 239 -5.87 4.59 -13.27
CA LYS A 239 -6.57 3.35 -12.88
C LYS A 239 -8.09 3.36 -13.09
N CYS A 240 -8.69 4.53 -13.25
CA CYS A 240 -10.10 4.65 -13.60
C CYS A 240 -10.36 5.88 -14.47
N SER A 241 -10.20 5.73 -15.78
CA SER A 241 -10.30 6.82 -16.77
C SER A 241 -11.63 7.59 -16.71
N ASN A 242 -12.72 6.91 -16.35
CA ASN A 242 -14.07 7.47 -16.34
C ASN A 242 -14.65 7.69 -14.95
N CYS A 243 -13.87 7.56 -13.87
CA CYS A 243 -14.41 7.64 -12.50
C CYS A 243 -14.97 9.03 -12.15
N PHE A 244 -14.51 10.09 -12.79
CA PHE A 244 -15.02 11.44 -12.54
C PHE A 244 -16.24 11.77 -13.42
N ASP A 245 -16.61 10.94 -14.37
CA ASP A 245 -17.85 11.10 -15.12
C ASP A 245 -19.01 10.47 -14.32
N LEU A 246 -19.69 11.29 -13.51
CA LEU A 246 -20.78 10.85 -12.64
C LEU A 246 -22.04 10.43 -13.41
N SER A 247 -22.12 10.72 -14.72
CA SER A 247 -23.22 10.20 -15.55
C SER A 247 -23.10 8.68 -15.78
N LYS A 248 -21.90 8.12 -15.58
CA LYS A 248 -21.62 6.68 -15.74
C LYS A 248 -22.05 5.91 -14.50
N ARG A 249 -23.33 5.51 -14.48
CA ARG A 249 -23.93 4.67 -13.44
C ARG A 249 -23.65 3.18 -13.71
N GLY A 250 -22.40 2.77 -13.51
CA GLY A 250 -21.99 1.35 -13.64
C GLY A 250 -22.87 0.41 -12.80
N TRP A 251 -22.91 -0.89 -13.10
CA TRP A 251 -23.70 -1.90 -12.35
C TRP A 251 -25.23 -1.80 -12.37
N GLU A 252 -25.84 -0.82 -13.06
CA GLU A 252 -27.30 -0.78 -13.24
C GLU A 252 -27.78 -1.51 -14.50
N ILE A 253 -26.98 -1.45 -15.57
CA ILE A 253 -27.38 -1.95 -16.88
C ILE A 253 -27.08 -3.45 -16.99
N LEU A 254 -28.09 -4.23 -17.35
CA LEU A 254 -27.91 -5.61 -17.80
C LEU A 254 -27.15 -5.63 -19.12
N THR A 255 -25.86 -5.89 -19.02
CA THR A 255 -25.00 -6.16 -20.18
C THR A 255 -25.10 -7.62 -20.59
N ASN A 256 -24.79 -7.91 -21.86
CA ASN A 256 -24.73 -9.28 -22.36
C ASN A 256 -23.77 -10.12 -21.51
N GLU A 257 -24.27 -11.22 -20.94
CA GLU A 257 -23.51 -12.06 -20.00
C GLU A 257 -22.31 -12.76 -20.64
N SER A 258 -22.29 -12.89 -21.97
CA SER A 258 -21.16 -13.47 -22.71
C SER A 258 -19.97 -12.53 -22.89
N THR A 259 -20.19 -11.21 -22.75
CA THR A 259 -19.15 -10.20 -23.01
C THR A 259 -18.81 -9.34 -21.78
N SER A 260 -19.72 -9.21 -20.83
CA SER A 260 -19.49 -8.40 -19.64
C SER A 260 -19.12 -9.26 -18.45
N ALA A 261 -18.05 -8.88 -17.75
CA ALA A 261 -17.65 -9.51 -16.49
C ALA A 261 -18.52 -9.07 -15.30
N GLU A 262 -19.27 -7.97 -15.39
CA GLU A 262 -19.91 -7.33 -14.24
C GLU A 262 -21.27 -7.97 -13.86
N PHE A 263 -21.60 -7.96 -12.58
CA PHE A 263 -22.94 -8.28 -12.08
C PHE A 263 -23.69 -6.99 -11.74
N THR A 264 -25.01 -6.94 -11.95
CA THR A 264 -25.77 -5.75 -11.52
C THR A 264 -25.98 -5.76 -10.01
N ILE A 265 -26.04 -4.57 -9.39
CA ILE A 265 -26.31 -4.43 -7.95
C ILE A 265 -27.60 -5.15 -7.57
N ASP A 266 -28.66 -4.99 -8.37
CA ASP A 266 -29.95 -5.63 -8.09
C ASP A 266 -29.86 -7.16 -8.17
N LYS A 267 -29.01 -7.71 -9.06
CA LYS A 267 -28.78 -9.17 -9.13
C LYS A 267 -28.10 -9.66 -7.85
N VAL A 268 -27.12 -8.93 -7.33
CA VAL A 268 -26.39 -9.31 -6.11
C VAL A 268 -27.28 -9.16 -4.87
N LEU A 269 -27.99 -8.04 -4.70
CA LEU A 269 -28.87 -7.83 -3.55
C LEU A 269 -30.03 -8.83 -3.48
N ARG A 270 -30.50 -9.35 -4.61
CA ARG A 270 -31.51 -10.43 -4.64
C ARG A 270 -31.01 -11.76 -4.08
N LEU A 271 -29.70 -12.00 -4.01
CA LEU A 271 -29.15 -13.20 -3.38
C LEU A 271 -29.38 -13.20 -1.87
N LYS A 272 -29.46 -12.01 -1.25
CA LYS A 272 -29.70 -11.83 0.19
C LYS A 272 -30.66 -10.65 0.44
N PRO A 273 -31.96 -10.83 0.14
CA PRO A 273 -32.92 -9.74 0.27
C PRO A 273 -32.94 -9.19 1.70
N VAL A 274 -32.77 -7.86 1.84
CA VAL A 274 -32.85 -7.13 3.13
C VAL A 274 -31.69 -7.42 4.11
N GLU A 275 -30.81 -8.39 3.85
CA GLU A 275 -29.70 -8.73 4.77
C GLU A 275 -28.49 -7.78 4.64
N ILE A 276 -28.26 -7.21 3.45
CA ILE A 276 -27.12 -6.32 3.16
C ILE A 276 -27.46 -4.89 3.57
N ARG A 277 -26.75 -4.34 4.57
CA ARG A 277 -27.00 -2.99 5.10
C ARG A 277 -25.74 -2.13 5.16
N ILE A 278 -24.61 -2.74 5.46
CA ILE A 278 -23.31 -2.06 5.55
C ILE A 278 -22.23 -2.83 4.79
N GLY A 279 -21.32 -2.10 4.15
CA GLY A 279 -20.25 -2.71 3.39
C GLY A 279 -19.06 -1.79 3.11
N LEU A 280 -18.08 -2.36 2.42
CA LEU A 280 -16.86 -1.71 1.99
C LEU A 280 -16.73 -1.86 0.48
N ASP A 281 -16.33 -0.78 -0.20
CA ASP A 281 -15.88 -0.81 -1.59
C ASP A 281 -14.40 -0.44 -1.63
N PHE A 282 -13.54 -1.43 -1.89
CA PHE A 282 -12.10 -1.24 -1.99
C PHE A 282 -11.69 -1.18 -3.47
N SER A 283 -11.85 0.00 -4.06
CA SER A 283 -11.73 0.22 -5.51
C SER A 283 -11.16 1.60 -5.80
N PRO A 284 -10.42 1.82 -6.91
CA PRO A 284 -9.97 3.14 -7.32
C PRO A 284 -11.14 3.92 -7.94
N THR A 285 -12.05 4.41 -7.10
CA THR A 285 -13.35 5.00 -7.50
C THR A 285 -13.67 6.30 -6.78
N THR A 286 -14.57 7.10 -7.35
CA THR A 286 -15.11 8.32 -6.74
C THR A 286 -16.40 8.06 -5.95
N GLY A 287 -16.70 6.79 -5.65
CA GLY A 287 -17.86 6.38 -4.83
C GLY A 287 -19.12 6.05 -5.63
N THR A 288 -19.02 5.77 -6.94
CA THR A 288 -20.21 5.47 -7.76
C THR A 288 -20.96 4.23 -7.29
N PHE A 289 -20.24 3.15 -6.95
CA PHE A 289 -20.85 1.97 -6.34
C PHE A 289 -21.55 2.31 -5.02
N ALA A 290 -20.89 3.07 -4.14
CA ALA A 290 -21.47 3.51 -2.88
C ALA A 290 -22.72 4.39 -3.06
N ALA A 291 -22.77 5.26 -4.08
CA ALA A 291 -23.94 6.05 -4.41
C ALA A 291 -25.14 5.19 -4.80
N LEU A 292 -24.93 4.19 -5.67
CA LEU A 292 -25.98 3.27 -6.13
C LEU A 292 -26.50 2.37 -5.02
N MET A 293 -25.60 1.94 -4.14
CA MET A 293 -25.93 1.17 -2.93
C MET A 293 -26.71 2.03 -1.93
N LYS A 294 -26.37 3.31 -1.80
CA LYS A 294 -27.08 4.27 -0.94
C LYS A 294 -28.51 4.55 -1.39
N GLU A 295 -28.76 4.61 -2.70
CA GLU A 295 -30.14 4.68 -3.24
C GLU A 295 -30.98 3.44 -2.87
N ARG A 296 -30.33 2.33 -2.54
CA ARG A 296 -30.94 1.07 -2.07
C ARG A 296 -30.86 0.92 -0.54
N ASN A 297 -30.63 2.02 0.17
CA ASN A 297 -30.49 2.08 1.63
C ASN A 297 -29.34 1.23 2.21
N VAL A 298 -28.28 1.00 1.42
CA VAL A 298 -27.06 0.33 1.89
C VAL A 298 -25.94 1.35 2.09
N THR A 299 -25.32 1.35 3.26
CA THR A 299 -24.19 2.25 3.57
C THR A 299 -22.88 1.59 3.18
N ILE A 300 -22.14 2.21 2.26
CA ILE A 300 -20.84 1.72 1.81
C ILE A 300 -19.76 2.74 2.20
N ALA A 301 -18.70 2.25 2.84
CA ALA A 301 -17.44 2.97 2.95
C ALA A 301 -16.61 2.72 1.68
N SER A 302 -16.11 3.77 1.02
CA SER A 302 -15.27 3.67 -0.18
C SER A 302 -13.81 3.85 0.18
N ALA A 303 -13.04 2.76 0.17
CA ALA A 303 -11.60 2.79 0.43
C ALA A 303 -10.82 3.04 -0.87
N THR A 304 -10.14 4.18 -0.93
CA THR A 304 -9.26 4.54 -2.06
C THR A 304 -8.22 5.58 -1.65
N LEU A 305 -7.11 5.58 -2.38
CA LEU A 305 -6.16 6.68 -2.37
C LEU A 305 -6.55 7.74 -3.42
N ASN A 306 -5.84 8.87 -3.42
CA ASN A 306 -6.08 9.94 -4.38
C ASN A 306 -5.42 9.66 -5.74
N LEU A 307 -4.40 8.78 -5.83
CA LEU A 307 -3.92 8.25 -7.12
C LEU A 307 -3.68 9.30 -8.25
N GLY A 308 -3.29 10.52 -7.88
CA GLY A 308 -3.07 11.64 -8.82
C GLY A 308 -4.29 12.52 -9.14
N ALA A 309 -5.44 12.30 -8.49
CA ALA A 309 -6.67 13.08 -8.62
C ALA A 309 -7.45 13.17 -7.28
N PRO A 310 -8.45 14.04 -7.13
CA PRO A 310 -9.14 14.27 -5.85
C PRO A 310 -10.23 13.21 -5.56
N PHE A 311 -9.88 11.93 -5.50
CA PHE A 311 -10.87 10.85 -5.31
C PHE A 311 -11.63 10.98 -3.98
N ASN A 312 -10.91 11.15 -2.86
CA ASN A 312 -11.52 11.19 -1.53
C ASN A 312 -12.32 12.48 -1.29
N GLU A 313 -11.85 13.60 -1.82
CA GLU A 313 -12.59 14.86 -1.81
C GLU A 313 -13.90 14.74 -2.58
N VAL A 314 -13.89 14.12 -3.76
CA VAL A 314 -15.11 13.90 -4.56
C VAL A 314 -16.07 12.95 -3.85
N ILE A 315 -15.59 11.84 -3.25
CA ILE A 315 -16.44 10.94 -2.44
C ILE A 315 -17.12 11.74 -1.32
N ALA A 316 -16.36 12.53 -0.55
CA ALA A 316 -16.89 13.33 0.56
C ALA A 316 -17.92 14.38 0.08
N LEU A 317 -17.62 15.09 -1.02
CA LEU A 317 -18.51 16.12 -1.59
C LEU A 317 -19.83 15.55 -2.13
N ARG A 318 -19.86 14.25 -2.45
CA ARG A 318 -21.09 13.51 -2.81
C ARG A 318 -21.92 13.10 -1.59
N GLY A 319 -21.43 13.31 -0.36
CA GLY A 319 -22.09 12.86 0.87
C GLY A 319 -21.93 11.35 1.11
N LEU A 320 -20.83 10.78 0.63
CA LEU A 320 -20.42 9.38 0.81
C LEU A 320 -19.23 9.31 1.78
N LEU A 321 -18.92 8.10 2.27
CA LEU A 321 -17.90 7.88 3.28
C LEU A 321 -16.57 7.41 2.65
N PRO A 322 -15.56 8.30 2.50
CA PRO A 322 -14.23 7.88 2.07
C PRO A 322 -13.44 7.24 3.21
N LEU A 323 -12.67 6.21 2.90
CA LEU A 323 -11.61 5.67 3.76
C LEU A 323 -10.27 5.83 3.03
N TYR A 324 -9.43 6.73 3.55
CA TYR A 324 -8.11 6.97 2.99
C TYR A 324 -7.12 5.92 3.51
N LEU A 325 -7.00 4.81 2.79
CA LEU A 325 -6.25 3.62 3.21
C LEU A 325 -5.48 3.00 2.04
N SER A 326 -4.28 2.49 2.31
CA SER A 326 -3.52 1.64 1.38
C SER A 326 -3.93 0.18 1.53
N ILE A 327 -3.73 -0.64 0.49
CA ILE A 327 -3.97 -2.09 0.55
C ILE A 327 -2.98 -2.85 1.43
N GLY A 328 -1.83 -2.24 1.73
CA GLY A 328 -0.88 -2.79 2.70
C GLY A 328 -1.37 -2.68 4.15
N SER A 329 -2.43 -1.92 4.37
CA SER A 329 -2.94 -1.63 5.71
C SER A 329 -4.02 -2.62 6.10
N ARG A 330 -3.99 -3.02 7.37
CA ARG A 330 -5.11 -3.76 7.96
C ARG A 330 -6.34 -2.86 8.02
N LEU A 331 -7.49 -3.37 7.60
CA LEU A 331 -8.75 -2.65 7.60
C LEU A 331 -9.13 -2.20 9.02
N PRO A 332 -9.49 -0.91 9.22
CA PRO A 332 -9.79 -0.33 10.53
C PRO A 332 -11.22 -0.67 11.00
N PHE A 333 -11.67 -1.90 10.76
CA PHE A 333 -12.94 -2.42 11.25
C PHE A 333 -12.69 -3.50 12.30
N PHE A 334 -13.64 -3.67 13.22
CA PHE A 334 -13.65 -4.82 14.11
C PHE A 334 -14.00 -6.09 13.31
N ASP A 335 -13.80 -7.25 13.92
CA ASP A 335 -14.03 -8.53 13.24
C ASP A 335 -15.55 -8.76 13.05
N ASN A 336 -15.95 -9.31 11.89
CA ASN A 336 -17.37 -9.53 11.55
C ASN A 336 -18.21 -8.23 11.57
N THR A 337 -17.70 -7.15 10.98
CA THR A 337 -18.39 -5.86 10.87
C THR A 337 -19.36 -5.80 9.69
N LEU A 338 -18.95 -6.26 8.51
CA LEU A 338 -19.58 -5.90 7.23
C LEU A 338 -20.45 -7.02 6.67
N ASP A 339 -21.54 -6.63 6.00
CA ASP A 339 -22.41 -7.58 5.30
C ASP A 339 -21.90 -7.86 3.87
N ILE A 340 -21.14 -6.92 3.27
CA ILE A 340 -20.55 -7.04 1.94
C ILE A 340 -19.20 -6.33 1.82
N ILE A 341 -18.27 -6.93 1.08
CA ILE A 341 -17.07 -6.27 0.55
C ILE A 341 -17.14 -6.35 -0.97
N HIS A 342 -16.97 -5.21 -1.63
CA HIS A 342 -16.87 -5.08 -3.07
C HIS A 342 -15.48 -4.61 -3.48
N SER A 343 -14.97 -5.10 -4.61
CA SER A 343 -13.78 -4.56 -5.25
C SER A 343 -13.86 -4.67 -6.76
N THR A 344 -13.47 -3.62 -7.47
CA THR A 344 -13.40 -3.60 -8.94
C THR A 344 -12.12 -2.97 -9.46
N LEU A 345 -11.53 -3.54 -10.52
CA LEU A 345 -10.34 -3.03 -11.24
C LEU A 345 -9.11 -2.72 -10.35
N PHE A 346 -9.17 -3.13 -9.08
CA PHE A 346 -8.18 -2.85 -8.07
C PHE A 346 -7.18 -4.02 -7.96
N LEU A 347 -7.72 -5.21 -7.66
CA LEU A 347 -7.01 -6.47 -7.68
C LEU A 347 -6.91 -6.95 -9.13
N ASP A 348 -5.70 -7.00 -9.67
CA ASP A 348 -5.42 -7.56 -11.00
C ASP A 348 -4.05 -8.25 -11.00
N GLY A 349 -3.58 -8.70 -12.16
CA GLY A 349 -2.33 -9.42 -12.37
C GLY A 349 -1.05 -8.75 -11.84
N TRP A 350 -1.08 -7.50 -11.37
CA TRP A 350 0.04 -6.90 -10.64
C TRP A 350 0.23 -7.50 -9.23
N ILE A 351 -0.82 -8.00 -8.59
CA ILE A 351 -0.81 -8.36 -7.17
C ILE A 351 -0.04 -9.67 -6.92
N GLY A 352 0.95 -9.64 -6.03
CA GLY A 352 1.63 -10.86 -5.59
C GLY A 352 0.70 -11.76 -4.77
N LEU A 353 0.92 -13.08 -4.83
CA LEU A 353 0.07 -14.05 -4.12
C LEU A 353 0.09 -13.85 -2.60
N ASP A 354 1.27 -13.56 -2.02
CA ASP A 354 1.38 -13.29 -0.58
C ASP A 354 0.54 -12.07 -0.18
N LEU A 355 0.59 -10.98 -0.95
CA LEU A 355 -0.24 -9.80 -0.67
C LEU A 355 -1.72 -10.14 -0.78
N LEU A 356 -2.11 -10.87 -1.84
CA LEU A 356 -3.49 -11.29 -2.04
C LEU A 356 -3.99 -12.11 -0.84
N GLN A 357 -3.19 -13.04 -0.31
CA GLN A 357 -3.56 -13.79 0.89
C GLN A 357 -3.85 -12.88 2.08
N PHE A 358 -2.94 -11.96 2.41
CA PHE A 358 -3.17 -11.02 3.52
C PHE A 358 -4.44 -10.18 3.32
N VAL A 359 -4.70 -9.74 2.08
CA VAL A 359 -5.93 -9.01 1.73
C VAL A 359 -7.17 -9.88 1.93
N LEU A 360 -7.17 -11.10 1.42
CA LEU A 360 -8.31 -12.02 1.50
C LEU A 360 -8.62 -12.42 2.95
N PHE A 361 -7.60 -12.67 3.77
CA PHE A 361 -7.79 -12.99 5.19
C PHE A 361 -8.28 -11.77 5.99
N ASP A 362 -7.82 -10.56 5.68
CA ASP A 362 -8.31 -9.36 6.35
C ASP A 362 -9.74 -9.00 5.92
N TRP A 363 -10.09 -9.27 4.66
CA TRP A 363 -11.46 -9.17 4.15
C TRP A 363 -12.39 -10.22 4.77
N ASP A 364 -11.95 -11.47 4.89
CA ASP A 364 -12.67 -12.50 5.64
C ASP A 364 -12.93 -12.04 7.07
N ARG A 365 -11.89 -11.58 7.76
CA ARG A 365 -11.96 -11.14 9.16
C ARG A 365 -13.08 -10.12 9.37
N VAL A 366 -13.21 -9.12 8.51
CA VAL A 366 -14.22 -8.06 8.68
C VAL A 366 -15.59 -8.43 8.11
N LEU A 367 -15.69 -9.46 7.25
CA LEU A 367 -16.96 -9.98 6.77
C LEU A 367 -17.66 -10.82 7.85
N ARG A 368 -18.95 -10.55 8.06
CA ARG A 368 -19.81 -11.35 8.93
C ARG A 368 -20.00 -12.76 8.39
N PRO A 369 -20.35 -13.75 9.24
CA PRO A 369 -20.85 -15.03 8.76
C PRO A 369 -21.99 -14.81 7.76
N ARG A 370 -21.96 -15.53 6.64
CA ARG A 370 -22.88 -15.34 5.50
C ARG A 370 -22.74 -13.99 4.76
N GLY A 371 -21.76 -13.16 5.09
CA GLY A 371 -21.44 -11.95 4.32
C GLY A 371 -20.98 -12.26 2.90
N LEU A 372 -21.07 -11.27 2.01
CA LEU A 372 -20.72 -11.41 0.61
C LEU A 372 -19.34 -10.80 0.30
N LEU A 373 -18.47 -11.59 -0.30
CA LEU A 373 -17.30 -11.09 -1.01
C LEU A 373 -17.65 -10.98 -2.50
N TRP A 374 -17.70 -9.75 -3.01
CA TRP A 374 -17.98 -9.44 -4.40
C TRP A 374 -16.74 -8.86 -5.08
N VAL A 375 -16.16 -9.65 -5.99
CA VAL A 375 -15.03 -9.21 -6.82
C VAL A 375 -15.52 -9.06 -8.25
N ASP A 376 -15.34 -7.88 -8.83
CA ASP A 376 -15.73 -7.57 -10.21
C ASP A 376 -14.52 -7.17 -11.06
N ARG A 377 -14.40 -7.74 -12.25
CA ARG A 377 -13.33 -7.38 -13.21
C ARG A 377 -11.93 -7.49 -12.62
N PHE A 378 -11.68 -8.48 -11.76
CA PHE A 378 -10.29 -8.91 -11.53
C PHE A 378 -9.75 -9.36 -12.89
N PHE A 379 -8.55 -8.94 -13.28
CA PHE A 379 -7.98 -9.42 -14.55
C PHE A 379 -6.56 -9.89 -14.39
N CYS A 380 -6.18 -10.88 -15.16
CA CYS A 380 -4.81 -11.38 -15.23
C CYS A 380 -4.58 -12.06 -16.59
N LYS A 381 -3.33 -12.40 -16.86
CA LYS A 381 -3.00 -13.28 -17.98
C LYS A 381 -3.70 -14.63 -17.81
N ARG A 382 -4.08 -15.26 -18.92
CA ARG A 382 -4.71 -16.58 -18.91
C ARG A 382 -3.92 -17.62 -18.10
N ASP A 383 -2.60 -17.64 -18.27
CA ASP A 383 -1.71 -18.60 -17.58
C ASP A 383 -1.69 -18.42 -16.05
N ASP A 384 -1.93 -17.19 -15.57
CA ASP A 384 -1.99 -16.87 -14.14
C ASP A 384 -3.40 -17.05 -13.55
N LEU A 385 -4.43 -17.27 -14.36
CA LEU A 385 -5.81 -17.31 -13.86
C LEU A 385 -5.98 -18.39 -12.79
N LYS A 386 -5.50 -19.60 -13.06
CA LYS A 386 -5.67 -20.74 -12.14
C LYS A 386 -5.09 -20.44 -10.76
N ILE A 387 -3.88 -19.89 -10.68
CA ILE A 387 -3.22 -19.61 -9.39
C ILE A 387 -3.99 -18.56 -8.58
N TYR A 388 -4.59 -17.55 -9.20
CA TYR A 388 -5.41 -16.58 -8.49
C TYR A 388 -6.74 -17.19 -8.03
N LEU A 389 -7.40 -17.99 -8.87
CA LEU A 389 -8.65 -18.67 -8.51
C LEU A 389 -8.45 -19.67 -7.36
N ASP A 390 -7.29 -20.31 -7.30
CA ASP A 390 -6.91 -21.22 -6.21
C ASP A 390 -6.84 -20.45 -4.87
N GLU A 391 -6.28 -19.23 -4.85
CA GLU A 391 -6.25 -18.38 -3.65
C GLU A 391 -7.65 -17.99 -3.14
N PHE A 392 -8.57 -17.62 -4.03
CA PHE A 392 -9.97 -17.39 -3.63
C PHE A 392 -10.65 -18.67 -3.12
N SER A 393 -10.29 -19.83 -3.67
CA SER A 393 -10.87 -21.13 -3.28
C SER A 393 -10.42 -21.59 -1.90
N ARG A 394 -9.26 -21.13 -1.42
CA ARG A 394 -8.75 -21.39 -0.05
C ARG A 394 -9.64 -20.82 1.05
N LEU A 395 -10.45 -19.80 0.75
CA LEU A 395 -11.43 -19.26 1.71
C LEU A 395 -12.58 -20.23 2.01
N HIS A 396 -12.78 -21.25 1.18
CA HIS A 396 -13.92 -22.18 1.27
C HIS A 396 -15.30 -21.49 1.23
N TYR A 397 -15.37 -20.29 0.64
CA TYR A 397 -16.63 -19.59 0.45
C TYR A 397 -17.50 -20.27 -0.61
N LYS A 398 -18.81 -20.19 -0.42
CA LYS A 398 -19.78 -20.72 -1.38
C LYS A 398 -19.85 -19.79 -2.60
N LYS A 399 -19.68 -20.34 -3.79
CA LYS A 399 -19.81 -19.61 -5.07
C LYS A 399 -21.29 -19.37 -5.38
N LEU A 400 -21.75 -18.12 -5.31
CA LEU A 400 -23.13 -17.75 -5.67
C LEU A 400 -23.25 -17.28 -7.12
N LEU A 401 -22.32 -16.42 -7.55
CA LEU A 401 -22.17 -15.99 -8.93
C LEU A 401 -20.72 -16.14 -9.35
N TRP A 402 -20.48 -16.52 -10.59
CA TRP A 402 -19.16 -16.77 -11.13
C TRP A 402 -19.13 -16.48 -12.63
N ARG A 403 -18.16 -15.69 -13.09
CA ARG A 403 -18.00 -15.37 -14.50
C ARG A 403 -16.53 -15.19 -14.86
N ILE A 404 -16.13 -15.77 -15.99
CA ILE A 404 -14.82 -15.58 -16.62
C ILE A 404 -15.09 -15.23 -18.08
N VAL A 405 -14.58 -14.08 -18.53
CA VAL A 405 -14.74 -13.62 -19.93
C VAL A 405 -13.42 -13.08 -20.47
N PRO A 406 -13.17 -13.17 -21.79
CA PRO A 406 -12.01 -12.53 -22.40
C PRO A 406 -12.02 -11.02 -22.19
N LYS A 407 -10.85 -10.45 -21.91
CA LYS A 407 -10.65 -9.01 -21.86
C LYS A 407 -10.27 -8.52 -23.26
N THR A 408 -11.21 -7.86 -23.94
CA THR A 408 -11.11 -7.53 -25.39
C THR A 408 -10.66 -6.10 -25.68
N ASP A 409 -10.39 -5.29 -24.65
CA ASP A 409 -9.93 -3.90 -24.78
C ASP A 409 -8.46 -3.80 -25.22
N ARG A 410 -7.69 -4.89 -25.14
CA ARG A 410 -6.29 -4.98 -25.58
C ARG A 410 -6.05 -6.29 -26.34
N LEU A 411 -4.99 -6.29 -27.14
CA LEU A 411 -4.50 -7.48 -27.86
C LEU A 411 -3.73 -8.46 -26.94
N GLU A 412 -3.78 -8.25 -25.63
CA GLU A 412 -3.13 -9.09 -24.64
C GLU A 412 -4.04 -10.28 -24.28
N ASP A 413 -3.45 -11.44 -23.98
CA ASP A 413 -4.21 -12.64 -23.62
C ASP A 413 -4.68 -12.61 -22.15
N GLU A 414 -5.51 -11.63 -21.84
CA GLU A 414 -6.05 -11.39 -20.51
C GLU A 414 -7.50 -11.87 -20.38
N LEU A 415 -7.84 -12.29 -19.17
CA LEU A 415 -9.20 -12.70 -18.80
C LEU A 415 -9.70 -11.82 -17.66
N TYR A 416 -10.96 -11.43 -17.72
CA TYR A 416 -11.68 -10.93 -16.55
C TYR A 416 -12.28 -12.08 -15.76
N PHE A 417 -12.20 -11.98 -14.44
CA PHE A 417 -12.84 -12.82 -13.46
C PHE A 417 -13.73 -11.93 -12.57
N SER A 418 -14.97 -12.36 -12.38
CA SER A 418 -15.87 -11.79 -11.39
C SER A 418 -16.60 -12.90 -10.63
N ALA A 419 -16.79 -12.69 -9.33
CA ALA A 419 -17.51 -13.61 -8.49
C ALA A 419 -18.25 -12.90 -7.35
N VAL A 420 -19.35 -13.51 -6.93
CA VAL A 420 -20.00 -13.24 -5.64
C VAL A 420 -19.90 -14.51 -4.82
N LEU A 421 -19.19 -14.42 -3.71
CA LEU A 421 -18.85 -15.52 -2.81
C LEU A 421 -19.49 -15.26 -1.44
N GLU A 422 -20.04 -16.29 -0.81
CA GLU A 422 -20.66 -16.20 0.52
C GLU A 422 -19.78 -16.87 1.58
N LYS A 423 -19.47 -16.11 2.64
CA LYS A 423 -18.72 -16.61 3.81
C LYS A 423 -19.51 -17.72 4.53
N PRO A 424 -18.91 -18.86 4.91
CA PRO A 424 -19.59 -19.90 5.66
C PRO A 424 -20.00 -19.45 7.08
N LEU A 425 -20.86 -20.23 7.74
CA LEU A 425 -21.30 -19.97 9.13
C LEU A 425 -20.21 -20.29 10.17
N GLY A 426 -19.26 -21.17 9.83
CA GLY A 426 -18.10 -21.50 10.64
C GLY A 426 -16.89 -21.59 9.72
N SER A 427 -15.90 -20.74 9.99
CA SER A 427 -14.57 -20.71 9.38
C SER A 427 -13.54 -20.91 10.46
#